data_AF-A0A1A9WF16-F1
#
_entry.id   AF-A0A1A9WF16-F1
#
_cell.length_a   1.000
_cell.length_b   1.000
_cell.length_c   1.000
_cell.angle_alpha   90.00
_cell.angle_beta   90.00
_cell.angle_gamma   90.00
#
_symmetry.space_group_name_H-M   'P 1'
#
loop_
_entity.id
_entity.type
_entity.pdbx_description
1 polymer ?
#
loop_
_entity_poly.entity_id
_entity_poly.type
_entity_poly.pdbx_seq_one_letter_code
_entity_poly.pdbx_strand_id
1 'polypeptide(L)'
;MEKSVNNEINVANHGSSISTTGTTAPSPTLSGIQYMNNSESSSQPKDAPLKFSKIPNRMNSIQFSIDFYLIEMFFFNVLANFESQSSSSSIKILPSTLPLINKKDKVVSCDSECQRDEKSLFDMGFKLNEVEGWEQIEQSRKQNLYKLLKNMIDNNIKPNVQIRIGDVTFNCHMMVLQCYSDFFMDCNKEVLIQLPEEKITPEAFTMVYEWMLSEEPLIQRESVVQLFNAATLLGIKGLIEQCWHCLDDDLYIREETAFLLYLEARKYHLENLSQLMLMRICKFFLTVVASKEFVMLTAEEVCSLLSSNTIGVNSEIEILMSAIRWLHYDWKERECHMLDLLKCVRFSLMPPWLLVTLTNTSECSEIDQIIKHPEVKKMINNGITYATAQIYYGEKRDEFLQLLESFQVLPPMQRQWVFDKECNYHHWLECPNMQIVTYKSFLEYLEMIQAIGKDYWHTLEMACDVNQSIRCCTINNRRKPVNLYLQN
;
A
#
# COMPACT_ATOMS: atom_id res chain seq x y z
N MET A 1 52.23 -23.66 2.29
CA MET A 1 51.31 -23.69 3.45
C MET A 1 49.95 -23.25 2.94
N GLU A 2 48.86 -24.02 3.08
CA GLU A 2 48.73 -25.43 3.46
C GLU A 2 47.64 -26.13 2.62
N LYS A 3 47.62 -27.46 2.67
CA LYS A 3 46.67 -28.32 1.95
C LYS A 3 45.32 -28.34 2.67
N SER A 4 44.25 -28.54 1.91
CA SER A 4 43.16 -29.43 2.33
C SER A 4 42.83 -30.37 1.17
N VAL A 5 42.64 -31.65 1.47
CA VAL A 5 42.30 -32.72 0.53
C VAL A 5 41.15 -33.50 1.14
N ASN A 6 40.29 -34.06 0.29
CA ASN A 6 39.17 -34.94 0.65
C ASN A 6 39.54 -35.98 1.72
N ASN A 7 38.54 -36.44 2.48
CA ASN A 7 38.41 -37.89 2.69
C ASN A 7 36.95 -38.36 2.80
N GLU A 8 36.65 -39.23 1.85
CA GLU A 8 35.63 -40.28 1.69
C GLU A 8 34.44 -40.45 2.65
N ILE A 9 33.33 -40.83 2.02
CA ILE A 9 32.07 -41.34 2.58
C ILE A 9 32.29 -42.78 3.09
N ASN A 10 31.57 -43.19 4.14
CA ASN A 10 31.30 -44.60 4.37
C ASN A 10 29.82 -44.85 4.72
N VAL A 11 29.29 -45.96 4.21
CA VAL A 11 27.84 -46.28 4.24
C VAL A 11 27.58 -47.44 5.20
N ALA A 12 26.55 -47.30 6.04
CA ALA A 12 25.97 -48.42 6.78
C ALA A 12 24.44 -48.35 6.67
N ASN A 13 23.82 -49.40 6.13
CA ASN A 13 22.37 -49.49 5.93
C ASN A 13 21.92 -50.93 6.21
N HIS A 14 21.11 -51.16 7.24
CA HIS A 14 20.48 -52.44 7.56
C HIS A 14 19.26 -52.23 8.46
N GLY A 15 18.29 -53.16 8.41
CA GLY A 15 17.11 -53.16 9.28
C GLY A 15 16.28 -54.44 9.13
N SER A 16 14.97 -54.33 9.42
CA SER A 16 13.89 -55.33 9.31
C SER A 16 13.66 -56.31 10.49
N SER A 17 12.43 -56.24 11.02
CA SER A 17 11.54 -57.35 11.47
C SER A 17 11.96 -58.21 12.70
N ILE A 18 11.09 -58.87 13.48
CA ILE A 18 9.64 -59.23 13.45
C ILE A 18 9.09 -59.24 14.93
N SER A 19 7.88 -59.64 15.38
CA SER A 19 6.61 -60.17 14.82
C SER A 19 5.43 -60.13 15.85
N THR A 20 4.19 -59.99 15.34
CA THR A 20 2.90 -60.59 15.81
C THR A 20 2.38 -60.50 17.27
N THR A 21 1.13 -60.03 17.43
CA THR A 21 -0.09 -60.85 17.72
C THR A 21 -1.40 -60.06 17.43
N GLY A 22 -2.53 -60.76 17.21
CA GLY A 22 -3.90 -60.19 17.15
C GLY A 22 -4.63 -60.28 18.50
N THR A 23 -5.94 -60.07 18.66
CA THR A 23 -7.11 -59.88 17.74
C THR A 23 -8.29 -59.32 18.63
N THR A 24 -9.50 -58.85 18.26
CA THR A 24 -10.40 -58.88 17.07
C THR A 24 -11.44 -57.71 17.18
N ALA A 25 -12.29 -57.49 16.17
CA ALA A 25 -13.54 -56.68 16.24
C ALA A 25 -14.80 -57.59 16.08
N PRO A 26 -16.06 -57.09 16.22
CA PRO A 26 -16.72 -56.46 15.06
C PRO A 26 -17.77 -55.34 15.36
N SER A 27 -18.23 -54.66 14.30
CA SER A 27 -19.43 -53.79 14.28
C SER A 27 -20.70 -54.57 13.89
N PRO A 28 -21.90 -53.96 13.99
CA PRO A 28 -22.74 -53.79 12.79
C PRO A 28 -23.49 -52.44 12.72
N THR A 29 -24.32 -52.25 11.68
CA THR A 29 -24.86 -50.93 11.28
C THR A 29 -26.33 -50.97 10.81
N LEU A 30 -27.05 -49.85 11.03
CA LEU A 30 -28.12 -49.25 10.18
C LEU A 30 -29.62 -49.65 10.33
N SER A 31 -30.45 -48.59 10.25
CA SER A 31 -31.85 -48.43 9.74
C SER A 31 -33.08 -49.02 10.47
N GLY A 32 -34.23 -48.27 10.46
CA GLY A 32 -35.51 -48.71 11.06
C GLY A 32 -36.64 -47.68 11.30
N ILE A 33 -36.93 -46.78 10.33
CA ILE A 33 -37.95 -45.69 10.32
C ILE A 33 -39.36 -46.02 10.91
N GLN A 34 -40.00 -45.09 11.66
CA GLN A 34 -41.41 -44.64 11.46
C GLN A 34 -41.86 -43.39 12.28
N TYR A 35 -43.03 -42.82 11.91
CA TYR A 35 -43.61 -41.53 12.36
C TYR A 35 -44.85 -41.70 13.26
N MET A 36 -45.14 -40.77 14.21
CA MET A 36 -46.29 -39.82 14.13
C MET A 36 -46.62 -39.01 15.42
N ASN A 37 -46.74 -37.69 15.23
CA ASN A 37 -47.76 -36.72 15.67
C ASN A 37 -48.40 -36.67 17.10
N ASN A 38 -48.49 -35.41 17.58
CA ASN A 38 -49.46 -34.81 18.54
C ASN A 38 -49.34 -35.25 20.02
N SER A 39 -49.55 -34.40 21.04
CA SER A 39 -50.41 -33.19 21.10
C SER A 39 -49.93 -32.06 22.05
N GLU A 40 -50.15 -30.82 21.61
CA GLU A 40 -50.65 -29.64 22.37
C GLU A 40 -50.11 -29.21 23.75
N SER A 41 -49.71 -27.93 23.78
CA SER A 41 -50.13 -26.86 24.74
C SER A 41 -49.20 -26.35 25.88
N SER A 42 -48.86 -25.06 25.74
CA SER A 42 -48.82 -23.99 26.76
C SER A 42 -47.58 -23.74 27.66
N SER A 43 -47.33 -22.43 27.86
CA SER A 43 -46.54 -21.77 28.92
C SER A 43 -45.06 -22.17 29.16
N GLN A 44 -44.18 -21.39 28.50
CA GLN A 44 -42.88 -20.86 28.98
C GLN A 44 -42.30 -21.34 30.33
N PRO A 45 -41.05 -21.84 30.31
CA PRO A 45 -40.09 -21.71 31.40
C PRO A 45 -38.90 -20.78 31.05
N LYS A 46 -37.98 -20.65 32.00
CA LYS A 46 -36.86 -19.71 32.07
C LYS A 46 -35.55 -20.23 31.43
N ASP A 47 -34.54 -19.35 31.51
CA ASP A 47 -33.10 -19.63 31.65
C ASP A 47 -32.28 -20.04 30.39
N ALA A 48 -31.00 -19.69 30.48
CA ALA A 48 -29.95 -19.78 29.45
C ALA A 48 -29.16 -21.12 29.55
N PRO A 49 -28.14 -21.43 28.71
CA PRO A 49 -27.55 -20.62 27.63
C PRO A 49 -27.35 -21.34 26.28
N LEU A 50 -27.25 -20.56 25.20
CA LEU A 50 -26.77 -21.02 23.89
C LEU A 50 -25.33 -20.56 23.62
N LYS A 51 -24.50 -21.49 23.16
CA LYS A 51 -23.08 -21.25 22.84
C LYS A 51 -22.96 -20.50 21.51
N PHE A 52 -22.34 -19.32 21.51
CA PHE A 52 -21.99 -18.64 20.26
C PHE A 52 -20.74 -19.26 19.62
N SER A 53 -20.94 -19.95 18.50
CA SER A 53 -19.87 -20.40 17.60
C SER A 53 -19.58 -19.34 16.53
N LYS A 54 -18.29 -19.06 16.31
CA LYS A 54 -17.70 -18.17 15.29
C LYS A 54 -18.51 -18.04 13.98
N ILE A 55 -18.95 -16.82 13.65
CA ILE A 55 -19.21 -16.32 12.29
C ILE A 55 -18.67 -14.87 12.24
N PRO A 56 -18.01 -14.40 11.15
CA PRO A 56 -17.28 -13.13 11.14
C PRO A 56 -18.16 -11.90 10.80
N ASN A 57 -17.69 -10.72 11.22
CA ASN A 57 -18.32 -9.43 10.89
C ASN A 57 -18.17 -9.09 9.40
N ARG A 58 -19.29 -8.73 8.73
CA ARG A 58 -19.26 -8.06 7.41
C ARG A 58 -20.49 -7.17 7.16
N MET A 59 -20.36 -5.88 7.42
CA MET A 59 -21.11 -4.76 6.84
C MET A 59 -20.24 -3.51 7.07
N ASN A 60 -19.65 -2.85 6.07
CA ASN A 60 -20.21 -2.09 4.94
C ASN A 60 -20.99 -0.83 5.37
N SER A 61 -20.44 0.36 5.10
CA SER A 61 -21.08 1.35 4.19
C SER A 61 -20.36 2.72 4.12
N ILE A 62 -19.29 2.83 3.33
CA ILE A 62 -19.20 3.92 2.34
C ILE A 62 -18.86 3.24 1.02
N GLN A 63 -19.78 3.27 0.06
CA GLN A 63 -19.67 2.51 -1.17
C GLN A 63 -19.82 3.45 -2.36
N PHE A 64 -18.70 3.85 -2.95
CA PHE A 64 -18.67 4.46 -4.28
C PHE A 64 -19.04 3.38 -5.30
N SER A 65 -20.35 3.23 -5.52
CA SER A 65 -20.89 2.41 -6.62
C SER A 65 -20.71 3.17 -7.93
N ILE A 66 -19.61 2.90 -8.63
CA ILE A 66 -19.43 3.28 -10.03
C ILE A 66 -19.80 2.05 -10.88
N ASP A 67 -20.60 2.25 -11.93
CA ASP A 67 -21.46 1.21 -12.48
C ASP A 67 -20.73 0.13 -13.30
N PHE A 68 -20.36 -0.95 -12.61
CA PHE A 68 -19.86 -2.19 -13.22
C PHE A 68 -20.81 -2.73 -14.33
N TYR A 69 -22.12 -2.51 -14.19
CA TYR A 69 -23.14 -2.92 -15.16
C TYR A 69 -23.16 -2.11 -16.47
N LEU A 70 -22.58 -0.91 -16.52
CA LEU A 70 -22.46 -0.15 -17.78
C LEU A 70 -21.27 -0.62 -18.61
N ILE A 71 -20.22 -1.15 -18.00
CA ILE A 71 -18.98 -1.51 -18.70
C ILE A 71 -19.15 -2.76 -19.58
N GLU A 72 -19.82 -3.82 -19.10
CA GLU A 72 -20.13 -4.99 -19.95
C GLU A 72 -21.06 -4.62 -21.11
N MET A 73 -22.08 -3.77 -20.87
CA MET A 73 -22.96 -3.26 -21.92
C MET A 73 -22.24 -2.38 -22.93
N PHE A 74 -21.16 -1.68 -22.54
CA PHE A 74 -20.33 -0.92 -23.46
C PHE A 74 -19.42 -1.85 -24.28
N PHE A 75 -18.75 -2.82 -23.65
CA PHE A 75 -17.90 -3.80 -24.36
C PHE A 75 -18.69 -4.64 -25.38
N PHE A 76 -19.89 -5.11 -25.03
CA PHE A 76 -20.75 -5.82 -25.98
C PHE A 76 -21.20 -4.91 -27.14
N ASN A 77 -21.52 -3.63 -26.90
CA ASN A 77 -21.86 -2.69 -27.97
C ASN A 77 -20.66 -2.37 -28.88
N VAL A 78 -19.46 -2.20 -28.32
CA VAL A 78 -18.25 -1.89 -29.11
C VAL A 78 -17.87 -3.06 -30.02
N LEU A 79 -18.00 -4.31 -29.54
CA LEU A 79 -17.78 -5.50 -30.37
C LEU A 79 -18.90 -5.70 -31.41
N ALA A 80 -20.17 -5.55 -31.04
CA ALA A 80 -21.30 -5.73 -31.96
C ALA A 80 -21.34 -4.69 -33.12
N ASN A 81 -20.86 -3.46 -32.88
CA ASN A 81 -20.76 -2.44 -33.92
C ASN A 81 -19.63 -2.71 -34.94
N PHE A 82 -18.69 -3.62 -34.66
CA PHE A 82 -17.57 -3.90 -35.57
C PHE A 82 -17.88 -4.94 -36.68
N GLU A 83 -18.93 -5.76 -36.53
CA GLU A 83 -19.32 -6.76 -37.55
C GLU A 83 -20.35 -6.24 -38.57
N SER A 84 -20.86 -5.02 -38.42
CA SER A 84 -22.00 -4.50 -39.20
C SER A 84 -21.67 -3.35 -40.18
N GLN A 85 -20.42 -3.23 -40.65
CA GLN A 85 -20.07 -2.22 -41.67
C GLN A 85 -19.03 -2.65 -42.72
N SER A 86 -19.15 -3.88 -43.25
CA SER A 86 -18.43 -4.35 -44.44
C SER A 86 -18.95 -3.76 -45.77
N SER A 87 -19.33 -2.48 -45.79
CA SER A 87 -19.74 -1.78 -47.01
C SER A 87 -18.55 -1.57 -47.94
N SER A 88 -18.59 -2.15 -49.14
CA SER A 88 -17.48 -2.21 -50.10
C SER A 88 -17.13 -0.84 -50.72
N SER A 89 -16.26 -0.09 -50.06
CA SER A 89 -15.66 1.13 -50.61
C SER A 89 -14.60 0.82 -51.68
N SER A 90 -15.05 0.44 -52.88
CA SER A 90 -14.16 0.16 -54.03
C SER A 90 -13.24 1.34 -54.33
N ILE A 91 -11.93 1.14 -54.13
CA ILE A 91 -10.91 2.16 -54.40
C ILE A 91 -10.90 2.48 -55.90
N LYS A 92 -11.17 3.75 -56.23
CA LYS A 92 -11.15 4.26 -57.60
C LYS A 92 -9.70 4.35 -58.11
N ILE A 93 -9.20 3.25 -58.68
CA ILE A 93 -7.97 3.27 -59.47
C ILE A 93 -8.24 3.99 -60.80
N LEU A 94 -7.30 4.82 -61.23
CA LEU A 94 -7.40 5.64 -62.44
C LEU A 94 -7.44 4.76 -63.71
N PRO A 95 -8.35 4.97 -64.67
CA PRO A 95 -8.32 4.23 -65.94
C PRO A 95 -7.13 4.66 -66.81
N SER A 96 -6.46 3.69 -67.41
CA SER A 96 -5.30 3.88 -68.29
C SER A 96 -5.73 4.41 -69.66
N THR A 97 -5.69 5.74 -69.85
CA THR A 97 -5.95 6.38 -71.15
C THR A 97 -4.78 6.21 -72.12
N LEU A 98 -4.63 5.01 -72.69
CA LEU A 98 -3.88 4.77 -73.92
C LEU A 98 -4.86 4.75 -75.10
N PRO A 99 -5.00 5.85 -75.87
CA PRO A 99 -5.95 5.91 -76.96
C PRO A 99 -5.46 5.10 -78.17
N LEU A 100 -6.03 3.90 -78.35
CA LEU A 100 -5.93 3.17 -79.62
C LEU A 100 -6.60 4.00 -80.73
N ILE A 101 -5.90 4.15 -81.85
CA ILE A 101 -6.29 5.05 -82.93
C ILE A 101 -7.43 4.42 -83.75
N ASN A 102 -8.67 4.81 -83.45
CA ASN A 102 -9.82 4.55 -84.31
C ASN A 102 -9.71 5.38 -85.60
N LYS A 103 -9.00 4.85 -86.60
CA LYS A 103 -9.12 5.29 -87.99
C LYS A 103 -10.56 5.10 -88.45
N LYS A 104 -11.25 6.19 -88.74
CA LYS A 104 -12.42 6.18 -89.62
C LYS A 104 -11.94 6.08 -91.07
N ASP A 105 -11.68 4.87 -91.54
CA ASP A 105 -11.40 4.69 -92.97
C ASP A 105 -12.66 5.03 -93.79
N LYS A 106 -12.46 5.80 -94.85
CA LYS A 106 -13.51 6.09 -95.83
C LYS A 106 -13.71 4.85 -96.70
N VAL A 107 -14.96 4.55 -97.00
CA VAL A 107 -15.35 3.46 -97.92
C VAL A 107 -14.61 3.58 -99.24
N VAL A 108 -13.89 2.51 -99.61
CA VAL A 108 -13.57 2.16 -100.99
C VAL A 108 -14.13 0.76 -101.20
N SER A 109 -15.04 0.61 -102.14
CA SER A 109 -15.72 -0.64 -102.46
C SER A 109 -14.83 -1.56 -103.29
N CYS A 110 -14.75 -2.84 -102.91
CA CYS A 110 -14.31 -3.91 -103.80
C CYS A 110 -15.00 -5.22 -103.39
N ASP A 111 -15.85 -5.75 -104.26
CA ASP A 111 -16.64 -6.94 -103.97
C ASP A 111 -15.79 -8.22 -104.06
N SER A 112 -15.70 -8.96 -102.95
CA SER A 112 -15.39 -10.40 -102.97
C SER A 112 -15.84 -11.07 -101.66
N GLU A 113 -16.39 -12.27 -101.75
CA GLU A 113 -17.11 -12.94 -100.66
C GLU A 113 -16.14 -13.57 -99.63
N CYS A 114 -15.80 -12.83 -98.56
CA CYS A 114 -15.27 -13.43 -97.31
C CYS A 114 -15.42 -12.50 -96.09
N GLN A 115 -16.58 -11.87 -95.89
CA GLN A 115 -16.85 -11.20 -94.62
C GLN A 115 -17.10 -12.24 -93.52
N ARG A 116 -16.20 -12.30 -92.53
CA ARG A 116 -16.45 -12.99 -91.25
C ARG A 116 -17.03 -11.99 -90.25
N ASP A 117 -18.07 -12.40 -89.53
CA ASP A 117 -18.61 -11.61 -88.42
C ASP A 117 -17.59 -11.52 -87.28
N GLU A 118 -16.91 -10.38 -87.17
CA GLU A 118 -15.97 -10.10 -86.08
C GLU A 118 -16.75 -9.82 -84.77
N LYS A 119 -16.78 -10.81 -83.88
CA LYS A 119 -17.35 -10.71 -82.53
C LYS A 119 -16.30 -10.19 -81.54
N SER A 120 -16.70 -9.41 -80.52
CA SER A 120 -15.75 -9.07 -79.46
C SER A 120 -15.45 -10.29 -78.57
N LEU A 121 -14.35 -10.26 -77.81
CA LEU A 121 -14.01 -11.35 -76.88
C LEU A 121 -15.12 -11.59 -75.83
N PHE A 122 -15.82 -10.53 -75.42
CA PHE A 122 -16.96 -10.65 -74.50
C PHE A 122 -18.17 -11.34 -75.18
N ASP A 123 -18.41 -11.07 -76.47
CA ASP A 123 -19.45 -11.75 -77.27
C ASP A 123 -19.09 -13.21 -77.62
N MET A 124 -17.80 -13.55 -77.57
CA MET A 124 -17.31 -14.94 -77.61
C MET A 124 -17.39 -15.64 -76.24
N GLY A 125 -17.83 -14.95 -75.19
CA GLY A 125 -18.04 -15.50 -73.85
C GLY A 125 -16.89 -15.35 -72.86
N PHE A 126 -15.75 -14.76 -73.25
CA PHE A 126 -14.62 -14.53 -72.35
C PHE A 126 -14.94 -13.43 -71.33
N LYS A 127 -15.06 -13.77 -70.04
CA LYS A 127 -15.27 -12.80 -68.96
C LYS A 127 -13.95 -12.49 -68.25
N LEU A 128 -13.75 -11.23 -67.88
CA LEU A 128 -12.48 -10.74 -67.30
C LEU A 128 -12.04 -11.44 -66.00
N ASN A 129 -12.99 -12.04 -65.28
CA ASN A 129 -12.79 -12.66 -63.96
C ASN A 129 -12.76 -14.21 -64.01
N GLU A 130 -12.91 -14.82 -65.20
CA GLU A 130 -13.01 -16.28 -65.36
C GLU A 130 -11.67 -16.86 -65.84
N VAL A 131 -10.61 -16.61 -65.07
CA VAL A 131 -9.29 -17.21 -65.29
C VAL A 131 -9.19 -18.48 -64.46
N GLU A 132 -9.33 -19.65 -65.10
CA GLU A 132 -9.08 -20.93 -64.45
C GLU A 132 -7.66 -20.97 -63.84
N GLY A 133 -7.55 -21.42 -62.59
CA GLY A 133 -6.27 -21.46 -61.87
C GLY A 133 -5.86 -20.15 -61.20
N TRP A 134 -6.66 -19.07 -61.22
CA TRP A 134 -6.32 -17.82 -60.50
C TRP A 134 -6.10 -18.03 -58.98
N GLU A 135 -6.84 -18.96 -58.38
CA GLU A 135 -6.68 -19.38 -56.97
C GLU A 135 -5.41 -20.21 -56.72
N GLN A 136 -4.78 -20.74 -57.77
CA GLN A 136 -3.57 -21.56 -57.72
C GLN A 136 -2.28 -20.70 -57.86
N ILE A 137 -2.42 -19.39 -58.05
CA ILE A 137 -1.29 -18.46 -58.08
C ILE A 137 -0.72 -18.33 -56.67
N GLU A 138 0.51 -18.81 -56.45
CA GLU A 138 1.21 -18.65 -55.17
C GLU A 138 1.46 -17.17 -54.85
N GLN A 139 0.59 -16.58 -54.04
CA GLN A 139 0.76 -15.21 -53.58
C GLN A 139 1.86 -15.12 -52.52
N SER A 140 2.73 -14.11 -52.63
CA SER A 140 3.78 -13.87 -51.63
C SER A 140 3.16 -13.60 -50.26
N ARG A 141 3.63 -14.33 -49.24
CA ARG A 141 3.03 -14.30 -47.90
C ARG A 141 3.07 -12.89 -47.30
N LYS A 142 1.89 -12.28 -47.12
CA LYS A 142 1.72 -10.99 -46.43
C LYS A 142 2.41 -11.01 -45.07
N GLN A 143 3.26 -10.01 -44.82
CA GLN A 143 3.95 -9.84 -43.54
C GLN A 143 2.94 -9.55 -42.42
N ASN A 144 3.22 -10.05 -41.21
CA ASN A 144 2.35 -9.87 -40.05
C ASN A 144 2.47 -8.43 -39.52
N LEU A 145 1.33 -7.72 -39.43
CA LEU A 145 1.30 -6.30 -39.03
C LEU A 145 1.84 -6.08 -37.61
N TYR A 146 1.47 -6.92 -36.64
CA TYR A 146 1.94 -6.80 -35.26
C TYR A 146 3.46 -6.92 -35.17
N LYS A 147 4.08 -7.84 -35.94
CA LYS A 147 5.55 -7.94 -36.02
C LYS A 147 6.21 -6.71 -36.64
N LEU A 148 5.56 -6.07 -37.63
CA LEU A 148 6.07 -4.82 -38.21
C LEU A 148 5.92 -3.62 -37.26
N LEU A 149 4.80 -3.52 -36.56
CA LEU A 149 4.57 -2.50 -35.54
C LEU A 149 5.54 -2.66 -34.37
N LYS A 150 5.67 -3.86 -33.81
CA LYS A 150 6.64 -4.17 -32.75
C LYS A 150 8.07 -3.87 -33.20
N ASN A 151 8.50 -4.33 -34.37
CA ASN A 151 9.82 -3.99 -34.91
C ASN A 151 10.06 -2.48 -35.06
N MET A 152 9.05 -1.66 -35.38
CA MET A 152 9.21 -0.21 -35.43
C MET A 152 9.31 0.41 -34.03
N ILE A 153 8.53 -0.09 -33.07
CA ILE A 153 8.54 0.38 -31.68
C ILE A 153 9.85 -0.01 -30.98
N ASP A 154 10.23 -1.29 -31.00
CA ASP A 154 11.43 -1.85 -30.37
C ASP A 154 12.74 -1.19 -30.86
N ASN A 155 12.75 -0.68 -32.10
CA ASN A 155 13.91 -0.03 -32.72
C ASN A 155 13.76 1.50 -32.82
N ASN A 156 12.73 2.09 -32.20
CA ASN A 156 12.36 3.52 -32.24
C ASN A 156 12.42 4.12 -33.67
N ILE A 157 11.77 3.44 -34.62
CA ILE A 157 11.75 3.80 -36.05
C ILE A 157 10.59 4.76 -36.31
N LYS A 158 10.92 6.00 -36.65
CA LYS A 158 9.97 7.11 -36.89
C LYS A 158 9.05 7.40 -35.68
N PRO A 159 9.62 7.77 -34.51
CA PRO A 159 8.86 8.44 -33.47
C PRO A 159 8.16 9.68 -34.05
N ASN A 160 6.94 9.95 -33.57
CA ASN A 160 6.06 10.98 -34.13
C ASN A 160 5.65 12.05 -33.10
N VAL A 161 6.09 11.91 -31.86
CA VAL A 161 5.93 12.91 -30.79
C VAL A 161 7.23 13.02 -30.00
N GLN A 162 7.58 14.25 -29.62
CA GLN A 162 8.66 14.56 -28.71
C GLN A 162 8.08 14.99 -27.36
N ILE A 163 8.52 14.36 -26.27
CA ILE A 163 8.14 14.73 -24.90
C ILE A 163 9.32 15.48 -24.27
N ARG A 164 9.10 16.68 -23.73
CA ARG A 164 10.14 17.48 -23.06
C ARG A 164 9.86 17.61 -21.56
N ILE A 165 10.89 17.30 -20.76
CA ILE A 165 10.92 17.50 -19.31
C ILE A 165 12.21 18.28 -19.01
N GLY A 166 12.09 19.51 -18.53
CA GLY A 166 13.24 20.41 -18.36
C GLY A 166 14.00 20.58 -19.67
N ASP A 167 15.30 20.25 -19.66
CA ASP A 167 16.15 20.21 -20.87
C ASP A 167 16.29 18.82 -21.51
N VAL A 168 15.65 17.78 -20.96
CA VAL A 168 15.65 16.43 -21.54
C VAL A 168 14.48 16.29 -22.53
N THR A 169 14.75 15.70 -23.70
CA THR A 169 13.71 15.37 -24.69
C THR A 169 13.72 13.90 -25.09
N PHE A 170 12.55 13.27 -24.99
CA PHE A 170 12.30 11.88 -25.37
C PHE A 170 11.59 11.83 -26.72
N ASN A 171 12.01 10.93 -27.60
CA ASN A 171 11.35 10.69 -28.89
C ASN A 171 10.52 9.41 -28.79
N CYS A 172 9.19 9.54 -28.84
CA CYS A 172 8.24 8.48 -28.52
C CYS A 172 7.25 8.21 -29.67
N HIS A 173 6.52 7.10 -29.56
CA HIS A 173 5.39 6.79 -30.43
C HIS A 173 4.09 7.18 -29.73
N MET A 174 3.36 8.17 -30.27
CA MET A 174 2.10 8.67 -29.68
C MET A 174 1.10 7.54 -29.44
N MET A 175 1.00 6.59 -30.38
CA MET A 175 0.12 5.42 -30.29
C MET A 175 0.41 4.56 -29.05
N VAL A 176 1.67 4.42 -28.63
CA VAL A 176 2.03 3.66 -27.41
C VAL A 176 1.57 4.42 -26.17
N LEU A 177 1.86 5.72 -26.11
CA LEU A 177 1.40 6.59 -25.01
C LEU A 177 -0.13 6.54 -24.85
N GLN A 178 -0.85 6.64 -25.96
CA GLN A 178 -2.32 6.64 -26.02
C GLN A 178 -2.96 5.30 -25.63
N CYS A 179 -2.28 4.16 -25.82
CA CYS A 179 -2.79 2.86 -25.36
C CYS A 179 -2.92 2.74 -23.84
N TYR A 180 -2.17 3.54 -23.06
CA TYR A 180 -2.02 3.37 -21.61
C TYR A 180 -2.33 4.62 -20.78
N SER A 181 -2.34 5.81 -21.37
CA SER A 181 -2.45 7.09 -20.67
C SER A 181 -3.67 7.89 -21.12
N ASP A 182 -4.60 8.14 -20.19
CA ASP A 182 -5.73 9.06 -20.41
C ASP A 182 -5.25 10.46 -20.82
N PHE A 183 -4.14 10.95 -20.25
CA PHE A 183 -3.57 12.27 -20.58
C PHE A 183 -3.17 12.38 -22.05
N PHE A 184 -2.44 11.39 -22.59
CA PHE A 184 -2.00 11.44 -23.99
C PHE A 184 -3.11 11.15 -25.01
N MET A 185 -4.24 10.55 -24.58
CA MET A 185 -5.43 10.37 -25.43
C MET A 185 -6.04 11.69 -25.91
N ASP A 186 -5.91 12.78 -25.15
CA ASP A 186 -6.42 14.11 -25.56
C ASP A 186 -5.43 14.86 -26.49
N CYS A 187 -4.12 14.61 -26.40
CA CYS A 187 -3.03 15.31 -27.11
C CYS A 187 -2.94 15.04 -28.64
N ASN A 188 -4.04 14.69 -29.31
CA ASN A 188 -4.12 14.14 -30.68
C ASN A 188 -3.52 14.97 -31.85
N LYS A 189 -2.88 16.12 -31.61
CA LYS A 189 -2.27 16.99 -32.63
C LYS A 189 -0.90 17.55 -32.26
N GLU A 190 -0.36 17.20 -31.09
CA GLU A 190 0.85 17.82 -30.56
C GLU A 190 2.10 17.03 -30.96
N VAL A 191 3.01 17.69 -31.68
CA VAL A 191 4.31 17.11 -32.10
C VAL A 191 5.36 17.24 -30.98
N LEU A 192 5.21 18.25 -30.12
CA LEU A 192 6.02 18.49 -28.93
C LEU A 192 5.09 18.72 -27.74
N ILE A 193 5.18 17.86 -26.73
CA ILE A 193 4.45 18.00 -25.47
C ILE A 193 5.47 18.34 -24.37
N GLN A 194 5.22 19.36 -23.57
CA GLN A 194 6.07 19.72 -22.43
C GLN A 194 5.39 19.30 -21.12
N LEU A 195 6.07 18.46 -20.34
CA LEU A 195 5.62 18.01 -19.03
C LEU A 195 6.32 18.82 -17.91
N PRO A 196 5.66 19.03 -16.76
CA PRO A 196 6.22 19.80 -15.64
C PRO A 196 7.30 19.02 -14.89
N GLU A 197 8.54 19.47 -14.98
CA GLU A 197 9.72 18.92 -14.30
C GLU A 197 9.57 18.90 -12.77
N GLU A 198 8.83 19.87 -12.20
CA GLU A 198 8.48 19.93 -10.77
C GLU A 198 7.63 18.72 -10.30
N LYS A 199 7.03 17.94 -11.22
CA LYS A 199 6.14 16.81 -10.89
C LYS A 199 6.59 15.49 -11.50
N ILE A 200 7.21 15.49 -12.68
CA ILE A 200 7.74 14.29 -13.33
C ILE A 200 9.23 14.51 -13.60
N THR A 201 10.07 13.69 -12.97
CA THR A 201 11.51 13.63 -13.29
C THR A 201 11.71 12.93 -14.64
N PRO A 202 12.77 13.24 -15.40
CA PRO A 202 13.11 12.51 -16.63
C PRO A 202 13.27 11.00 -16.39
N GLU A 203 13.77 10.62 -15.22
CA GLU A 203 13.93 9.24 -14.76
C GLU A 203 12.58 8.54 -14.57
N ALA A 204 11.61 9.19 -13.88
CA ALA A 204 10.26 8.66 -13.73
C ALA A 204 9.53 8.51 -15.08
N PHE A 205 9.69 9.46 -16.00
CA PHE A 205 9.12 9.31 -17.35
C PHE A 205 9.78 8.17 -18.15
N THR A 206 11.08 7.95 -17.97
CA THR A 206 11.80 6.82 -18.59
C THR A 206 11.20 5.50 -18.11
N MET A 207 11.05 5.31 -16.79
CA MET A 207 10.42 4.12 -16.21
C MET A 207 8.96 3.94 -16.68
N VAL A 208 8.19 5.02 -16.80
CA VAL A 208 6.82 4.97 -17.36
C VAL A 208 6.83 4.49 -18.81
N TYR A 209 7.72 5.01 -19.66
CA TYR A 209 7.75 4.63 -21.07
C TYR A 209 8.30 3.21 -21.27
N GLU A 210 9.30 2.78 -20.49
CA GLU A 210 9.78 1.39 -20.47
C GLU A 210 8.69 0.42 -19.99
N TRP A 211 7.87 0.81 -19.00
CA TRP A 211 6.70 0.03 -18.57
C TRP A 211 5.67 -0.15 -19.69
N MET A 212 5.40 0.89 -20.49
CA MET A 212 4.50 0.80 -21.66
C MET A 212 5.05 -0.06 -22.81
N LEU A 213 6.36 -0.30 -22.85
CA LEU A 213 7.04 -1.08 -23.89
C LEU A 213 7.26 -2.55 -23.50
N SER A 214 7.25 -2.88 -22.20
CA SER A 214 7.47 -4.24 -21.72
C SER A 214 6.22 -5.12 -21.85
N GLU A 215 6.42 -6.38 -22.22
CA GLU A 215 5.36 -7.41 -22.19
C GLU A 215 5.11 -7.92 -20.76
N GLU A 216 6.14 -7.90 -19.91
CA GLU A 216 6.07 -8.25 -18.48
C GLU A 216 6.88 -7.21 -17.67
N PRO A 217 6.30 -6.04 -17.33
CA PRO A 217 7.00 -5.01 -16.58
C PRO A 217 7.22 -5.43 -15.11
N LEU A 218 8.43 -5.23 -14.60
CA LEU A 218 8.79 -5.40 -13.20
C LEU A 218 9.06 -4.04 -12.56
N ILE A 219 8.22 -3.64 -11.61
CA ILE A 219 8.39 -2.40 -10.84
C ILE A 219 9.53 -2.58 -9.83
N GLN A 220 10.54 -1.71 -9.92
CA GLN A 220 11.60 -1.60 -8.92
C GLN A 220 11.07 -0.87 -7.68
N ARG A 221 11.63 -1.16 -6.49
CA ARG A 221 11.22 -0.48 -5.24
C ARG A 221 11.85 0.91 -5.15
N GLU A 222 13.04 1.00 -5.71
CA GLU A 222 13.80 2.20 -6.01
C GLU A 222 12.90 3.17 -6.82
N SER A 223 12.69 4.39 -6.30
CA SER A 223 11.88 5.44 -6.92
C SER A 223 10.39 5.09 -7.19
N VAL A 224 9.82 4.07 -6.53
CA VAL A 224 8.41 3.66 -6.73
C VAL A 224 7.39 4.79 -6.49
N VAL A 225 7.68 5.74 -5.57
CA VAL A 225 6.82 6.90 -5.31
C VAL A 225 6.84 7.89 -6.48
N GLN A 226 8.00 8.06 -7.13
CA GLN A 226 8.14 8.93 -8.31
C GLN A 226 7.39 8.33 -9.51
N LEU A 227 7.49 7.01 -9.67
CA LEU A 227 6.75 6.24 -10.68
C LEU A 227 5.23 6.35 -10.44
N PHE A 228 4.77 6.18 -9.20
CA PHE A 228 3.37 6.37 -8.81
C PHE A 228 2.88 7.79 -9.09
N ASN A 229 3.68 8.82 -8.77
CA ASN A 229 3.32 10.22 -9.05
C ASN A 229 3.20 10.50 -10.55
N ALA A 230 4.17 10.02 -11.35
CA ALA A 230 4.15 10.18 -12.80
C ALA A 230 2.97 9.41 -13.44
N ALA A 231 2.71 8.18 -12.99
CA ALA A 231 1.56 7.39 -13.43
C ALA A 231 0.23 8.07 -13.09
N THR A 232 0.13 8.68 -11.90
CA THR A 232 -1.05 9.45 -11.45
C THR A 232 -1.26 10.69 -12.32
N LEU A 233 -0.22 11.49 -12.57
CA LEU A 233 -0.33 12.70 -13.40
C LEU A 233 -0.67 12.38 -14.87
N LEU A 234 -0.21 11.23 -15.39
CA LEU A 234 -0.47 10.76 -16.74
C LEU A 234 -1.73 9.89 -16.87
N GLY A 235 -2.46 9.61 -15.78
CA GLY A 235 -3.70 8.83 -15.78
C GLY A 235 -3.53 7.34 -16.15
N ILE A 236 -2.37 6.74 -15.86
CA ILE A 236 -2.01 5.37 -16.28
C ILE A 236 -2.53 4.35 -15.25
N LYS A 237 -3.83 4.04 -15.32
CA LYS A 237 -4.56 3.25 -14.29
C LYS A 237 -3.85 1.95 -13.88
N GLY A 238 -3.48 1.11 -14.85
CA GLY A 238 -2.81 -0.18 -14.56
C GLY A 238 -1.44 -0.05 -13.90
N LEU A 239 -0.71 1.05 -14.14
CA LEU A 239 0.55 1.33 -13.45
C LEU A 239 0.31 1.89 -12.04
N ILE A 240 -0.71 2.75 -11.86
CA ILE A 240 -1.14 3.22 -10.53
C ILE A 240 -1.52 2.03 -9.64
N GLU A 241 -2.29 1.08 -10.17
CA GLU A 241 -2.70 -0.16 -9.48
C GLU A 241 -1.50 -1.05 -9.10
N GLN A 242 -0.56 -1.28 -10.04
CA GLN A 242 0.64 -2.06 -9.75
C GLN A 242 1.56 -1.37 -8.73
N CYS A 243 1.80 -0.06 -8.87
CA CYS A 243 2.53 0.73 -7.87
C CYS A 243 1.84 0.68 -6.50
N TRP A 244 0.51 0.75 -6.44
CA TRP A 244 -0.23 0.62 -5.17
C TRP A 244 -0.04 -0.78 -4.57
N HIS A 245 -0.12 -1.85 -5.35
CA HIS A 245 0.18 -3.20 -4.85
C HIS A 245 1.61 -3.36 -4.33
N CYS A 246 2.60 -2.67 -4.91
CA CYS A 246 3.95 -2.62 -4.36
C CYS A 246 4.03 -1.78 -3.06
N LEU A 247 3.24 -0.71 -2.95
CA LEU A 247 3.24 0.22 -1.81
C LEU A 247 2.40 -0.27 -0.62
N ASP A 248 1.41 -1.14 -0.83
CA ASP A 248 0.46 -1.58 0.20
C ASP A 248 0.89 -2.87 0.95
N ASP A 249 2.12 -3.35 0.71
CA ASP A 249 2.63 -4.58 1.33
C ASP A 249 3.14 -4.35 2.77
N ASP A 250 2.27 -4.59 3.75
CA ASP A 250 2.54 -4.53 5.20
C ASP A 250 3.71 -5.44 5.68
N LEU A 251 4.18 -6.41 4.89
CA LEU A 251 5.31 -7.27 5.26
C LEU A 251 6.67 -6.65 4.91
N TYR A 252 6.72 -5.84 3.85
CA TYR A 252 7.96 -5.23 3.35
C TYR A 252 8.04 -3.71 3.56
N ILE A 253 6.91 -3.02 3.69
CA ILE A 253 6.86 -1.57 3.86
C ILE A 253 6.35 -1.26 5.27
N ARG A 254 7.31 -1.13 6.18
CA ARG A 254 7.10 -0.78 7.59
C ARG A 254 8.25 0.09 8.10
N GLU A 255 8.06 0.62 9.29
CA GLU A 255 9.13 1.12 10.17
C GLU A 255 10.05 2.14 9.48
N GLU A 256 11.32 1.80 9.22
CA GLU A 256 12.27 2.71 8.59
C GLU A 256 11.96 2.96 7.11
N THR A 257 11.58 1.90 6.37
CA THR A 257 11.22 1.97 4.96
C THR A 257 9.93 2.79 4.76
N ALA A 258 8.94 2.61 5.64
CA ALA A 258 7.72 3.42 5.62
C ALA A 258 8.00 4.91 5.87
N PHE A 259 8.89 5.26 6.82
CA PHE A 259 9.22 6.67 7.06
C PHE A 259 9.97 7.31 5.86
N LEU A 260 10.86 6.57 5.20
CA LEU A 260 11.54 7.05 3.99
C LEU A 260 10.57 7.28 2.83
N LEU A 261 9.61 6.37 2.60
CA LEU A 261 8.56 6.52 1.59
C LEU A 261 7.60 7.68 1.92
N TYR A 262 7.28 7.90 3.20
CA TYR A 262 6.56 9.10 3.66
C TYR A 262 7.32 10.39 3.28
N LEU A 263 8.64 10.46 3.56
CA LEU A 263 9.46 11.63 3.23
C LEU A 263 9.59 11.87 1.71
N GLU A 264 9.45 10.84 0.88
CA GLU A 264 9.36 11.01 -0.58
C GLU A 264 7.95 11.43 -1.02
N ALA A 265 6.90 10.79 -0.50
CA ALA A 265 5.50 11.13 -0.80
C ALA A 265 5.16 12.59 -0.46
N ARG A 266 5.74 13.12 0.63
CA ARG A 266 5.61 14.52 1.05
C ARG A 266 6.19 15.51 0.02
N LYS A 267 7.25 15.17 -0.72
CA LYS A 267 7.82 16.05 -1.77
C LYS A 267 6.85 16.25 -2.94
N TYR A 268 6.05 15.22 -3.23
CA TYR A 268 5.07 15.21 -4.32
C TYR A 268 3.65 15.56 -3.85
N HIS A 269 3.47 15.95 -2.57
CA HIS A 269 2.17 16.25 -1.96
C HIS A 269 1.14 15.11 -2.06
N LEU A 270 1.60 13.85 -1.97
CA LEU A 270 0.76 12.66 -2.05
C LEU A 270 0.11 12.34 -0.69
N GLU A 271 -0.87 13.15 -0.29
CA GLU A 271 -1.52 13.12 1.03
C GLU A 271 -1.91 11.70 1.50
N ASN A 272 -2.75 10.99 0.73
CA ASN A 272 -3.22 9.63 1.04
C ASN A 272 -2.07 8.64 1.30
N LEU A 273 -1.02 8.69 0.47
CA LEU A 273 0.15 7.81 0.60
C LEU A 273 0.98 8.21 1.83
N SER A 274 1.17 9.51 2.06
CA SER A 274 1.92 10.02 3.20
C SER A 274 1.27 9.63 4.54
N GLN A 275 -0.06 9.71 4.65
CA GLN A 275 -0.80 9.32 5.85
C GLN A 275 -0.68 7.81 6.12
N LEU A 276 -0.87 6.99 5.10
CA LEU A 276 -0.76 5.52 5.19
C LEU A 276 0.67 5.09 5.59
N MET A 277 1.70 5.78 5.09
CA MET A 277 3.09 5.52 5.47
C MET A 277 3.40 5.97 6.91
N LEU A 278 2.88 7.12 7.38
CA LEU A 278 3.01 7.53 8.79
C LEU A 278 2.42 6.49 9.76
N MET A 279 1.32 5.83 9.39
CA MET A 279 0.68 4.81 10.23
C MET A 279 1.50 3.50 10.36
N ARG A 280 2.46 3.26 9.46
CA ARG A 280 3.30 2.04 9.41
C ARG A 280 4.65 2.14 10.14
N ILE A 281 4.95 3.29 10.75
CA ILE A 281 6.24 3.57 11.43
C ILE A 281 6.49 2.66 12.66
N CYS A 282 5.44 2.19 13.34
CA CYS A 282 5.50 1.21 14.44
C CYS A 282 6.69 1.43 15.42
N LYS A 283 7.63 0.48 15.53
CA LYS A 283 8.80 0.56 16.43
C LYS A 283 9.73 1.74 16.16
N PHE A 284 9.81 2.20 14.91
CA PHE A 284 10.75 3.24 14.48
C PHE A 284 10.37 4.64 15.01
N PHE A 285 9.19 4.78 15.65
CA PHE A 285 8.66 6.05 16.16
C PHE A 285 9.66 6.82 17.05
N LEU A 286 10.29 6.19 18.04
CA LEU A 286 11.25 6.88 18.92
C LEU A 286 12.52 7.31 18.18
N THR A 287 12.93 6.58 17.13
CA THR A 287 14.04 6.97 16.24
C THR A 287 13.67 8.14 15.34
N VAL A 288 12.42 8.20 14.86
CA VAL A 288 11.88 9.40 14.18
C VAL A 288 11.85 10.58 15.14
N VAL A 289 11.32 10.42 16.36
CA VAL A 289 11.32 11.47 17.40
C VAL A 289 12.73 11.94 17.74
N ALA A 290 13.75 11.08 17.73
CA ALA A 290 15.13 11.49 17.92
C ALA A 290 15.66 12.37 16.77
N SER A 291 15.08 12.29 15.57
CA SER A 291 15.61 12.89 14.34
C SER A 291 15.30 14.40 14.20
N LYS A 292 15.81 15.00 13.11
CA LYS A 292 15.52 16.39 12.70
C LYS A 292 14.23 16.47 11.90
N GLU A 293 13.92 15.43 11.15
CA GLU A 293 12.75 15.33 10.28
C GLU A 293 11.45 15.44 11.11
N PHE A 294 11.43 14.87 12.33
CA PHE A 294 10.31 15.02 13.26
C PHE A 294 10.00 16.49 13.63
N VAL A 295 11.01 17.34 13.89
CA VAL A 295 10.73 18.77 14.18
C VAL A 295 10.33 19.57 12.94
N MET A 296 10.54 19.01 11.75
CA MET A 296 10.11 19.55 10.46
C MET A 296 8.74 19.02 10.00
N LEU A 297 8.08 18.18 10.79
CA LEU A 297 6.67 17.79 10.59
C LEU A 297 5.73 18.98 10.85
N THR A 298 4.61 19.02 10.13
CA THR A 298 3.50 19.95 10.39
C THR A 298 2.72 19.52 11.64
N ALA A 299 1.88 20.42 12.18
CA ALA A 299 1.01 20.10 13.31
C ALA A 299 0.09 18.90 13.01
N GLU A 300 -0.44 18.81 11.79
CA GLU A 300 -1.35 17.74 11.36
C GLU A 300 -0.63 16.39 11.25
N GLU A 301 0.57 16.37 10.68
CA GLU A 301 1.42 15.17 10.59
C GLU A 301 1.78 14.64 12.00
N VAL A 302 2.12 15.53 12.93
CA VAL A 302 2.42 15.17 14.32
C VAL A 302 1.17 14.70 15.06
N CYS A 303 0.04 15.40 14.94
CA CYS A 303 -1.22 14.97 15.55
C CYS A 303 -1.67 13.60 15.01
N SER A 304 -1.51 13.33 13.71
CA SER A 304 -1.79 12.02 13.11
C SER A 304 -0.89 10.93 13.71
N LEU A 305 0.43 11.18 13.75
CA LEU A 305 1.42 10.25 14.29
C LEU A 305 1.19 9.96 15.79
N LEU A 306 1.07 11.01 16.62
CA LEU A 306 0.82 10.89 18.07
C LEU A 306 -0.58 10.35 18.39
N SER A 307 -1.54 10.39 17.47
CA SER A 307 -2.85 9.75 17.66
C SER A 307 -2.82 8.24 17.43
N SER A 308 -1.84 7.71 16.70
CA SER A 308 -1.83 6.31 16.26
C SER A 308 -1.73 5.30 17.41
N ASN A 309 -2.44 4.18 17.25
CA ASN A 309 -2.31 3.00 18.12
C ASN A 309 -1.09 2.13 17.78
N THR A 310 -0.53 2.26 16.57
CA THR A 310 0.53 1.37 16.06
C THR A 310 1.94 1.75 16.49
N ILE A 311 2.18 3.00 16.91
CA ILE A 311 3.51 3.46 17.32
C ILE A 311 4.02 2.72 18.56
N GLY A 312 5.30 2.35 18.51
CA GLY A 312 6.02 1.69 19.59
C GLY A 312 6.61 2.70 20.56
N VAL A 313 6.25 2.59 21.84
CA VAL A 313 6.80 3.40 22.95
C VAL A 313 7.01 2.55 24.19
N ASN A 314 7.94 2.96 25.05
CA ASN A 314 8.12 2.38 26.38
C ASN A 314 6.99 2.81 27.34
N SER A 315 6.52 4.06 27.21
CA SER A 315 5.53 4.63 28.13
C SER A 315 4.79 5.84 27.51
N GLU A 316 3.52 6.07 27.89
CA GLU A 316 2.71 7.17 27.33
C GLU A 316 3.32 8.57 27.62
N ILE A 317 4.15 8.69 28.66
CA ILE A 317 4.91 9.92 28.95
C ILE A 317 5.85 10.29 27.80
N GLU A 318 6.36 9.32 27.01
CA GLU A 318 7.17 9.61 25.82
C GLU A 318 6.34 10.28 24.71
N ILE A 319 5.03 10.04 24.62
CA ILE A 319 4.13 10.76 23.70
C ILE A 319 4.03 12.24 24.11
N LEU A 320 3.89 12.49 25.43
CA LEU A 320 3.88 13.86 25.97
C LEU A 320 5.23 14.56 25.73
N MET A 321 6.35 13.89 26.02
CA MET A 321 7.68 14.48 25.80
C MET A 321 7.98 14.68 24.29
N SER A 322 7.43 13.83 23.41
CA SER A 322 7.51 14.01 21.95
C SER A 322 6.73 15.26 21.49
N ALA A 323 5.52 15.46 22.02
CA ALA A 323 4.72 16.67 21.77
C ALA A 323 5.45 17.93 22.28
N ILE A 324 5.98 17.89 23.50
CA ILE A 324 6.79 18.97 24.08
C ILE A 324 8.01 19.28 23.20
N ARG A 325 8.75 18.26 22.73
CA ARG A 325 9.91 18.46 21.84
C ARG A 325 9.54 19.13 20.52
N TRP A 326 8.38 18.80 19.92
CA TRP A 326 7.92 19.47 18.70
C TRP A 326 7.49 20.91 18.94
N LEU A 327 6.77 21.19 20.04
CA LEU A 327 6.36 22.55 20.43
C LEU A 327 7.59 23.43 20.74
N HIS A 328 8.53 22.92 21.54
CA HIS A 328 9.72 23.65 21.99
C HIS A 328 10.66 24.07 20.86
N TYR A 329 10.67 23.35 19.73
CA TYR A 329 11.52 23.68 18.58
C TYR A 329 11.21 25.07 17.98
N ASP A 330 9.94 25.49 18.00
CA ASP A 330 9.53 26.84 17.61
C ASP A 330 8.27 27.25 18.39
N TRP A 331 8.45 27.53 19.67
CA TRP A 331 7.33 27.79 20.60
C TRP A 331 6.36 28.87 20.11
N LYS A 332 6.87 29.93 19.48
CA LYS A 332 6.09 31.13 19.15
C LYS A 332 5.01 30.85 18.10
N GLU A 333 5.36 30.13 17.05
CA GLU A 333 4.42 29.76 16.00
C GLU A 333 3.61 28.51 16.37
N ARG A 334 4.12 27.65 17.27
CA ARG A 334 3.53 26.34 17.58
C ARG A 334 2.65 26.28 18.83
N GLU A 335 2.71 27.27 19.73
CA GLU A 335 1.87 27.34 20.94
C GLU A 335 0.36 27.23 20.61
N CYS A 336 -0.08 27.75 19.47
CA CYS A 336 -1.47 27.66 19.01
C CYS A 336 -1.97 26.22 18.82
N HIS A 337 -1.08 25.28 18.48
CA HIS A 337 -1.40 23.86 18.28
C HIS A 337 -1.26 23.01 19.55
N MET A 338 -0.78 23.59 20.67
CA MET A 338 -0.52 22.90 21.94
C MET A 338 -1.69 22.01 22.37
N LEU A 339 -2.92 22.53 22.30
CA LEU A 339 -4.11 21.80 22.75
C LEU A 339 -4.44 20.59 21.87
N ASP A 340 -4.15 20.64 20.57
CA ASP A 340 -4.44 19.55 19.65
C ASP A 340 -3.42 18.42 19.77
N LEU A 341 -2.13 18.74 19.89
CA LEU A 341 -1.10 17.74 20.20
C LEU A 341 -1.38 17.05 21.55
N LEU A 342 -1.82 17.79 22.56
CA LEU A 342 -2.09 17.23 23.89
C LEU A 342 -3.37 16.40 23.95
N LYS A 343 -4.34 16.60 23.04
CA LYS A 343 -5.50 15.68 22.88
C LYS A 343 -5.07 14.30 22.37
N CYS A 344 -3.92 14.20 21.69
CA CYS A 344 -3.34 12.92 21.27
C CYS A 344 -2.71 12.13 22.44
N VAL A 345 -2.41 12.80 23.57
CA VAL A 345 -1.76 12.22 24.77
C VAL A 345 -2.81 11.58 25.69
N ARG A 346 -2.65 10.29 25.97
CA ARG A 346 -3.62 9.49 26.74
C ARG A 346 -3.26 9.51 28.22
N PHE A 347 -3.37 10.67 28.88
CA PHE A 347 -3.02 10.86 30.30
C PHE A 347 -3.58 9.75 31.23
N SER A 348 -4.77 9.24 30.94
CA SER A 348 -5.40 8.08 31.59
C SER A 348 -4.61 6.76 31.57
N LEU A 349 -3.58 6.63 30.73
CA LEU A 349 -2.65 5.48 30.68
C LEU A 349 -1.32 5.74 31.41
N MET A 350 -1.13 6.92 32.00
CA MET A 350 0.05 7.23 32.82
C MET A 350 -0.19 6.86 34.29
N PRO A 351 0.85 6.47 35.06
CA PRO A 351 0.72 6.27 36.49
C PRO A 351 0.27 7.53 37.24
N PRO A 352 -0.67 7.46 38.21
CA PRO A 352 -1.17 8.65 38.92
C PRO A 352 -0.07 9.46 39.61
N TRP A 353 0.96 8.80 40.16
CA TRP A 353 2.07 9.48 40.81
C TRP A 353 2.84 10.37 39.82
N LEU A 354 3.03 9.91 38.58
CA LEU A 354 3.75 10.66 37.54
C LEU A 354 2.95 11.89 37.10
N LEU A 355 1.64 11.72 36.93
CA LEU A 355 0.71 12.83 36.65
C LEU A 355 0.72 13.88 37.77
N VAL A 356 0.73 13.45 39.04
CA VAL A 356 0.86 14.36 40.19
C VAL A 356 2.23 15.04 40.18
N THR A 357 3.32 14.31 39.94
CA THR A 357 4.67 14.88 39.83
C THR A 357 4.72 15.99 38.78
N LEU A 358 4.23 15.73 37.55
CA LEU A 358 4.19 16.73 36.47
C LEU A 358 3.52 18.04 36.88
N THR A 359 2.44 18.01 37.67
CA THR A 359 1.77 19.24 38.15
C THR A 359 2.54 20.03 39.21
N ASN A 360 3.61 19.48 39.77
CA ASN A 360 4.41 20.06 40.85
C ASN A 360 5.89 20.32 40.48
N THR A 361 6.43 19.65 39.46
CA THR A 361 7.82 19.83 39.00
C THR A 361 7.93 20.88 37.89
N SER A 362 8.55 22.01 38.20
CA SER A 362 8.88 23.04 37.20
C SER A 362 10.28 22.81 36.61
N GLU A 363 10.36 22.21 35.43
CA GLU A 363 11.64 21.89 34.76
C GLU A 363 12.09 22.96 33.75
N CYS A 364 11.16 23.65 33.09
CA CYS A 364 11.44 24.56 31.98
C CYS A 364 10.27 25.55 31.79
N SER A 365 10.52 26.79 31.37
CA SER A 365 9.49 27.86 31.34
C SER A 365 8.31 27.53 30.42
N GLU A 366 8.60 26.91 29.28
CA GLU A 366 7.65 26.51 28.25
C GLU A 366 6.84 25.29 28.73
N ILE A 367 7.48 24.31 29.38
CA ILE A 367 6.80 23.14 29.96
C ILE A 367 5.88 23.56 31.11
N ASP A 368 6.33 24.50 31.94
CA ASP A 368 5.53 25.15 32.96
C ASP A 368 4.29 25.85 32.36
N GLN A 369 4.42 26.52 31.22
CA GLN A 369 3.32 27.17 30.51
C GLN A 369 2.29 26.16 29.99
N ILE A 370 2.76 25.04 29.40
CA ILE A 370 1.91 23.91 29.00
C ILE A 370 1.11 23.36 30.19
N ILE A 371 1.79 22.96 31.26
CA ILE A 371 1.16 22.23 32.39
C ILE A 371 0.23 23.13 33.22
N LYS A 372 0.51 24.44 33.27
CA LYS A 372 -0.34 25.43 33.96
C LYS A 372 -1.58 25.82 33.14
N HIS A 373 -1.64 25.52 31.84
CA HIS A 373 -2.80 25.82 31.01
C HIS A 373 -4.06 25.12 31.54
N PRO A 374 -5.20 25.81 31.72
CA PRO A 374 -6.36 25.28 32.46
C PRO A 374 -6.96 24.01 31.83
N GLU A 375 -6.95 23.90 30.50
CA GLU A 375 -7.43 22.69 29.82
C GLU A 375 -6.47 21.50 29.99
N VAL A 376 -5.16 21.73 29.92
CA VAL A 376 -4.14 20.69 30.11
C VAL A 376 -4.19 20.17 31.56
N LYS A 377 -4.33 21.08 32.53
CA LYS A 377 -4.54 20.73 33.93
C LYS A 377 -5.84 19.93 34.15
N LYS A 378 -6.92 20.23 33.42
CA LYS A 378 -8.16 19.43 33.41
C LYS A 378 -7.92 18.02 32.83
N MET A 379 -7.16 17.90 31.75
CA MET A 379 -6.82 16.61 31.12
C MET A 379 -5.95 15.74 32.05
N ILE A 380 -4.95 16.33 32.71
CA ILE A 380 -4.12 15.65 33.73
C ILE A 380 -4.99 15.21 34.91
N ASN A 381 -5.85 16.09 35.44
CA ASN A 381 -6.77 15.73 36.54
C ASN A 381 -7.72 14.58 36.15
N ASN A 382 -8.29 14.60 34.94
CA ASN A 382 -9.12 13.52 34.42
C ASN A 382 -8.33 12.20 34.33
N GLY A 383 -7.07 12.25 33.88
CA GLY A 383 -6.16 11.10 33.85
C GLY A 383 -5.88 10.54 35.24
N ILE A 384 -5.63 11.40 36.24
CA ILE A 384 -5.45 11.01 37.64
C ILE A 384 -6.73 10.34 38.16
N THR A 385 -7.91 10.91 37.93
CA THR A 385 -9.19 10.33 38.35
C THR A 385 -9.43 8.96 37.71
N TYR A 386 -9.21 8.84 36.40
CA TYR A 386 -9.35 7.56 35.68
C TYR A 386 -8.40 6.50 36.20
N ALA A 387 -7.09 6.80 36.27
CA ALA A 387 -6.08 5.82 36.66
C ALA A 387 -6.17 5.44 38.15
N THR A 388 -6.55 6.38 39.03
CA THR A 388 -6.83 6.09 40.44
C THR A 388 -8.07 5.20 40.60
N ALA A 389 -9.14 5.44 39.83
CA ALA A 389 -10.30 4.55 39.81
C ALA A 389 -9.92 3.16 39.29
N GLN A 390 -9.15 3.06 38.20
CA GLN A 390 -8.71 1.78 37.65
C GLN A 390 -7.92 0.94 38.67
N ILE A 391 -7.03 1.58 39.45
CA ILE A 391 -6.29 0.94 40.54
C ILE A 391 -7.23 0.50 41.68
N TYR A 392 -8.24 1.32 42.02
CA TYR A 392 -9.17 1.02 43.11
C TYR A 392 -10.13 -0.13 42.82
N TYR A 393 -10.68 -0.21 41.59
CA TYR A 393 -11.63 -1.27 41.21
C TYR A 393 -10.94 -2.57 40.76
N GLY A 394 -9.71 -2.50 40.23
CA GLY A 394 -8.86 -3.67 39.98
C GLY A 394 -9.49 -4.69 39.01
N GLU A 395 -9.57 -5.96 39.44
CA GLU A 395 -10.15 -7.04 38.62
C GLU A 395 -11.66 -6.88 38.35
N LYS A 396 -12.37 -6.07 39.13
CA LYS A 396 -13.81 -5.79 38.95
C LYS A 396 -14.07 -4.86 37.77
N ARG A 397 -13.81 -5.34 36.55
CA ARG A 397 -14.06 -4.59 35.31
C ARG A 397 -15.49 -4.05 35.22
N ASP A 398 -16.49 -4.78 35.71
CA ASP A 398 -17.90 -4.41 35.55
C ASP A 398 -18.29 -3.16 36.35
N GLU A 399 -17.86 -3.06 37.62
CA GLU A 399 -18.06 -1.85 38.45
C GLU A 399 -17.32 -0.64 37.87
N PHE A 400 -16.12 -0.86 37.32
CA PHE A 400 -15.33 0.18 36.65
C PHE A 400 -15.96 0.64 35.32
N LEU A 401 -16.46 -0.30 34.50
CA LEU A 401 -17.14 0.00 33.24
C LEU A 401 -18.46 0.74 33.48
N GLN A 402 -19.25 0.34 34.49
CA GLN A 402 -20.48 1.05 34.85
C GLN A 402 -20.19 2.49 35.33
N LEU A 403 -19.09 2.71 36.05
CA LEU A 403 -18.63 4.04 36.41
C LEU A 403 -18.27 4.87 35.16
N LEU A 404 -17.53 4.28 34.22
CA LEU A 404 -17.16 4.92 32.96
C LEU A 404 -18.38 5.26 32.07
N GLU A 405 -19.35 4.36 31.97
CA GLU A 405 -20.65 4.62 31.31
C GLU A 405 -21.39 5.78 31.95
N SER A 406 -21.40 5.87 33.29
CA SER A 406 -22.05 6.98 34.01
C SER A 406 -21.42 8.36 33.73
N PHE A 407 -20.13 8.38 33.36
CA PHE A 407 -19.42 9.58 32.90
C PHE A 407 -19.37 9.73 31.37
N GLN A 408 -19.94 8.78 30.61
CA GLN A 408 -19.89 8.71 29.14
C GLN A 408 -18.45 8.66 28.57
N VAL A 409 -17.50 8.09 29.31
CA VAL A 409 -16.08 7.99 28.93
C VAL A 409 -15.77 6.57 28.45
N LEU A 410 -15.34 6.42 27.19
CA LEU A 410 -14.81 5.14 26.72
C LEU A 410 -13.40 4.88 27.29
N PRO A 411 -13.06 3.63 27.64
CA PRO A 411 -11.69 3.30 28.07
C PRO A 411 -10.70 3.56 26.92
N PRO A 412 -9.57 4.26 27.16
CA PRO A 412 -8.58 4.55 26.13
C PRO A 412 -7.94 3.26 25.62
N MET A 413 -7.83 3.15 24.29
CA MET A 413 -7.04 2.08 23.67
C MET A 413 -5.57 2.20 24.10
N GLN A 414 -4.93 1.08 24.40
CA GLN A 414 -3.48 1.04 24.61
C GLN A 414 -2.73 1.14 23.26
N ARG A 415 -1.47 1.52 23.31
CA ARG A 415 -0.55 1.53 22.15
C ARG A 415 0.24 0.22 22.09
N GLN A 416 1.08 0.09 21.08
CA GLN A 416 2.08 -0.96 21.06
C GLN A 416 3.19 -0.65 22.07
N TRP A 417 3.23 -1.42 23.16
CA TRP A 417 4.27 -1.30 24.18
C TRP A 417 5.57 -1.96 23.73
N VAL A 418 6.67 -1.21 23.86
CA VAL A 418 8.03 -1.62 23.55
C VAL A 418 8.85 -1.72 24.84
N PHE A 419 9.80 -2.65 24.90
CA PHE A 419 10.80 -2.74 25.95
C PHE A 419 12.20 -2.48 25.39
N ASP A 420 12.74 -1.31 25.75
CA ASP A 420 14.14 -0.95 25.61
C ASP A 420 14.94 -1.32 26.89
N LYS A 421 16.13 -1.90 26.71
CA LYS A 421 17.04 -2.34 27.79
C LYS A 421 18.06 -1.30 28.23
N GLU A 422 18.42 -0.37 27.34
CA GLU A 422 19.41 0.68 27.59
C GLU A 422 18.73 2.00 28.03
N CYS A 423 17.40 2.11 27.86
CA CYS A 423 16.61 3.24 28.32
C CYS A 423 16.73 3.46 29.84
N ASN A 424 17.48 4.51 30.21
CA ASN A 424 17.89 4.83 31.60
C ASN A 424 16.74 4.97 32.61
N TYR A 425 15.52 5.26 32.17
CA TYR A 425 14.34 5.39 33.01
C TYR A 425 13.35 4.22 32.88
N HIS A 426 13.63 3.20 32.05
CA HIS A 426 12.75 2.04 31.89
C HIS A 426 12.92 1.04 33.05
N HIS A 427 12.29 1.37 34.18
CA HIS A 427 12.34 0.58 35.41
C HIS A 427 10.94 0.29 35.94
N TRP A 428 10.75 -0.92 36.47
CA TRP A 428 9.50 -1.29 37.15
C TRP A 428 9.29 -0.42 38.40
N LEU A 429 8.02 -0.21 38.78
CA LEU A 429 7.61 0.57 39.96
C LEU A 429 8.34 0.18 41.26
N GLU A 430 8.64 -1.11 41.43
CA GLU A 430 9.32 -1.67 42.61
C GLU A 430 10.86 -1.66 42.52
N CYS A 431 11.43 -1.16 41.43
CA CYS A 431 12.86 -1.16 41.21
C CYS A 431 13.55 -0.06 42.04
N PRO A 432 14.57 -0.37 42.88
CA PRO A 432 15.27 0.63 43.70
C PRO A 432 16.11 1.63 42.88
N ASN A 433 16.25 1.41 41.57
CA ASN A 433 16.87 2.35 40.65
C ASN A 433 15.86 3.26 39.93
N MET A 434 14.54 3.06 40.11
CA MET A 434 13.50 3.78 39.36
C MET A 434 13.63 5.30 39.54
N GLN A 435 13.67 6.02 38.42
CA GLN A 435 13.76 7.47 38.36
C GLN A 435 12.51 8.05 37.72
N ILE A 436 12.17 9.28 38.13
CA ILE A 436 11.12 10.07 37.50
C ILE A 436 11.54 10.39 36.06
N VAL A 437 10.64 10.22 35.09
CA VAL A 437 10.89 10.58 33.68
C VAL A 437 10.82 12.10 33.53
N THR A 438 11.97 12.75 33.62
CA THR A 438 12.16 14.18 33.34
C THR A 438 12.27 14.45 31.84
N TYR A 439 12.02 15.68 31.38
CA TYR A 439 12.24 16.03 29.97
C TYR A 439 13.74 15.94 29.61
N LYS A 440 14.64 16.25 30.57
CA LYS A 440 16.09 16.11 30.38
C LYS A 440 16.50 14.65 30.14
N SER A 441 16.01 13.71 30.94
CA SER A 441 16.33 12.29 30.76
C SER A 441 15.70 11.68 29.50
N PHE A 442 14.59 12.26 29.00
CA PHE A 442 14.08 11.93 27.67
C PHE A 442 15.00 12.42 26.54
N LEU A 443 15.53 13.64 26.62
CA LEU A 443 16.50 14.13 25.63
C LEU A 443 17.80 13.30 25.64
N GLU A 444 18.32 12.95 26.82
CA GLU A 444 19.49 12.05 26.96
C GLU A 444 19.24 10.65 26.34
N TYR A 445 18.00 10.17 26.39
CA TYR A 445 17.59 8.92 25.72
C TYR A 445 17.55 9.07 24.19
N LEU A 446 17.03 10.18 23.65
CA LEU A 446 17.05 10.46 22.21
C LEU A 446 18.49 10.63 21.67
N GLU A 447 19.37 11.29 22.42
CA GLU A 447 20.80 11.40 22.10
C GLU A 447 21.48 10.02 22.08
N MET A 448 21.12 9.13 23.00
CA MET A 448 21.61 7.75 23.01
C MET A 448 21.10 6.94 21.80
N ILE A 449 19.83 7.08 21.40
CA ILE A 449 19.31 6.47 20.15
C ILE A 449 20.11 6.93 18.92
N GLN A 450 20.44 8.23 18.84
CA GLN A 450 21.29 8.76 17.76
C GLN A 450 22.71 8.15 17.76
N ALA A 451 23.24 7.80 18.94
CA ALA A 451 24.62 7.36 19.12
C ALA A 451 24.85 5.85 18.93
N ILE A 452 23.89 4.98 19.29
CA ILE A 452 24.10 3.51 19.22
C ILE A 452 24.11 2.98 17.77
N GLY A 453 23.33 3.59 16.86
CA GLY A 453 23.43 3.35 15.41
C GLY A 453 22.14 2.90 14.72
N LYS A 454 22.17 2.87 13.38
CA LYS A 454 20.99 2.76 12.50
C LYS A 454 20.06 1.57 12.77
N ASP A 455 20.62 0.44 13.20
CA ASP A 455 19.90 -0.84 13.35
C ASP A 455 19.35 -1.04 14.77
N TYR A 456 19.58 -0.09 15.69
CA TYR A 456 19.29 -0.22 17.13
C TYR A 456 17.83 -0.56 17.42
N TRP A 457 16.90 0.09 16.72
CA TRP A 457 15.46 -0.09 16.91
C TRP A 457 14.96 -1.51 16.60
N HIS A 458 15.73 -2.33 15.85
CA HIS A 458 15.42 -3.76 15.69
C HIS A 458 15.57 -4.55 17.00
N THR A 459 16.44 -4.12 17.92
CA THR A 459 16.68 -4.78 19.22
C THR A 459 15.56 -4.56 20.24
N LEU A 460 14.64 -3.64 19.96
CA LEU A 460 13.49 -3.31 20.78
C LEU A 460 12.51 -4.50 20.85
N GLU A 461 12.25 -4.99 22.05
CA GLU A 461 11.32 -6.11 22.28
C GLU A 461 9.87 -5.59 22.31
N MET A 462 8.93 -6.34 21.75
CA MET A 462 7.50 -6.03 21.90
C MET A 462 7.01 -6.64 23.21
N ALA A 463 6.29 -5.88 24.03
CA ALA A 463 5.67 -6.41 25.25
C ALA A 463 4.39 -7.20 24.90
N CYS A 464 4.57 -8.37 24.28
CA CYS A 464 3.48 -9.18 23.73
C CYS A 464 2.52 -9.76 24.79
N ASP A 465 2.97 -9.94 26.03
CA ASP A 465 2.16 -10.45 27.14
C ASP A 465 2.64 -9.87 28.48
N VAL A 466 1.69 -9.51 29.35
CA VAL A 466 1.92 -8.92 30.68
C VAL A 466 2.65 -9.87 31.65
N ASN A 467 2.74 -11.17 31.30
CA ASN A 467 3.20 -12.24 32.18
C ASN A 467 4.63 -12.76 31.91
N GLN A 468 5.38 -12.21 30.93
CA GLN A 468 6.80 -12.53 30.81
C GLN A 468 7.64 -11.60 31.71
N SER A 469 8.39 -12.18 32.64
CA SER A 469 9.12 -11.44 33.69
C SER A 469 10.41 -10.78 33.17
N ILE A 470 10.25 -9.77 32.32
CA ILE A 470 11.34 -8.94 31.79
C ILE A 470 11.98 -8.16 32.95
N ARG A 471 13.17 -8.58 33.37
CA ARG A 471 13.90 -8.00 34.50
C ARG A 471 14.62 -6.72 34.06
N CYS A 472 14.07 -5.55 34.43
CA CYS A 472 14.67 -4.23 34.16
C CYS A 472 16.05 -3.96 34.80
N CYS A 473 16.60 -4.90 35.58
CA CYS A 473 17.97 -4.86 36.08
C CYS A 473 18.59 -6.27 36.09
N THR A 474 19.74 -6.44 35.45
CA THR A 474 20.61 -7.59 35.69
C THR A 474 21.18 -7.53 37.11
N ILE A 475 21.37 -8.70 37.73
CA ILE A 475 21.63 -8.84 39.18
C ILE A 475 22.90 -8.09 39.64
N ASN A 476 23.86 -7.86 38.73
CA ASN A 476 25.14 -7.21 39.03
C ASN A 476 25.03 -5.70 39.28
N ASN A 477 24.00 -5.00 38.77
CA ASN A 477 23.85 -3.55 38.95
C ASN A 477 23.17 -3.15 40.29
N ARG A 478 23.16 -4.05 41.27
CA ARG A 478 22.80 -3.75 42.66
C ARG A 478 23.89 -2.90 43.34
N ARG A 479 23.85 -1.58 43.14
CA ARG A 479 24.37 -0.65 44.15
C ARG A 479 23.68 -1.02 45.47
N LYS A 480 24.47 -1.34 46.50
CA LYS A 480 23.91 -1.79 47.79
C LYS A 480 22.98 -0.70 48.34
N PRO A 481 21.74 -1.02 48.77
CA PRO A 481 20.94 -0.04 49.49
C PRO A 481 21.70 0.37 50.76
N VAL A 482 21.92 1.67 50.92
CA VAL A 482 22.45 2.21 52.17
C VAL A 482 21.32 2.15 53.20
N ASN A 483 21.60 1.57 54.37
CA ASN A 483 20.61 1.42 55.44
C ASN A 483 19.96 2.76 55.81
N LEU A 484 18.64 2.82 55.71
CA LEU A 484 17.81 3.64 56.60
C LEU A 484 16.67 2.78 57.17
N TYR A 485 16.29 3.11 58.40
CA TYR A 485 15.47 2.28 59.31
C TYR A 485 14.00 2.69 59.31
N LEU A 486 13.23 2.08 60.22
CA LEU A 486 11.80 2.26 60.56
C LEU A 486 10.88 1.33 59.75
N GLN A 487 10.18 0.32 60.31
CA GLN A 487 9.71 0.07 61.70
C GLN A 487 8.86 1.24 62.25
N ASN A 488 7.54 1.14 62.38
CA ASN A 488 6.66 -0.04 62.49
C ASN A 488 5.39 0.08 61.64
#